data_AF-A0A3D5GE78-F1
#
_entry.id   AF-A0A3D5GE78-F1
#
_cell.length_a   1.000
_cell.length_b   1.000
_cell.length_c   1.000
_cell.angle_alpha   90.00
_cell.angle_beta   90.00
_cell.angle_gamma   90.00
#
_symmetry.space_group_name_H-M   'P 1'
#
loop_
_entity.id
_entity.type
_entity.pdbx_description
1 polymer ?
#
loop_
_entity_poly.entity_id
_entity_poly.type
_entity_poly.pdbx_seq_one_letter_code
_entity_poly.pdbx_strand_id
1 'polypeptide(L)'
;MQISMKSLTKVFFAVLLAVTFAFGSFQLHANARTMADVDGEVTKAQSNTSILVGNWSNQLGSKMTITSVEEGNVQGSYETSVSASGCAKGTFPLVGRTNLPSLGFVVSWTNDLSKCSSVTAWSGQLQKDQIVTTWLLTAQTVASNNWRSTTVNQDVFTKDN
;
A
#
# COMPACT_ATOMS: atom_id res chain seq x y z
N MET A 1 -13.25 20.63 -46.04
CA MET A 1 -11.78 20.56 -46.05
C MET A 1 -11.38 19.21 -45.48
N GLN A 2 -11.18 18.25 -46.38
CA GLN A 2 -10.69 16.89 -46.10
C GLN A 2 -9.16 16.92 -46.21
N ILE A 3 -8.44 16.34 -45.24
CA ILE A 3 -7.02 16.03 -45.40
C ILE A 3 -6.87 14.51 -45.33
N SER A 4 -6.36 14.00 -46.44
CA SER A 4 -6.21 12.61 -46.83
C SER A 4 -4.86 12.03 -46.36
N MET A 5 -4.88 10.73 -46.03
CA MET A 5 -3.73 9.89 -45.66
C MET A 5 -2.68 9.80 -46.79
N LYS A 6 -1.64 10.64 -46.77
CA LYS A 6 -0.41 10.43 -47.57
C LYS A 6 0.81 11.08 -46.93
N SER A 7 1.24 10.63 -45.76
CA SER A 7 2.65 10.77 -45.31
C SER A 7 2.86 10.16 -43.93
N LEU A 8 3.02 8.83 -43.86
CA LEU A 8 3.82 8.18 -42.79
C LEU A 8 4.31 6.78 -43.22
N THR A 9 4.48 6.58 -44.53
CA THR A 9 4.95 5.33 -45.15
C THR A 9 6.49 5.22 -45.20
N LYS A 10 7.23 5.83 -44.27
CA LYS A 10 8.71 5.81 -44.29
C LYS A 10 9.39 5.69 -42.92
N VAL A 11 8.81 4.93 -41.98
CA VAL A 11 9.57 4.35 -40.86
C VAL A 11 9.16 2.89 -40.69
N PHE A 12 9.43 2.09 -41.72
CA PHE A 12 9.49 0.63 -41.64
C PHE A 12 10.88 0.25 -42.16
N PHE A 13 11.80 -0.11 -41.27
CA PHE A 13 12.83 -1.14 -41.47
C PHE A 13 13.67 -1.28 -40.20
N ALA A 14 13.82 -2.55 -39.76
CA ALA A 14 14.68 -3.07 -38.68
C ALA A 14 14.22 -2.72 -37.25
N VAL A 15 13.93 -3.65 -36.34
CA VAL A 15 14.63 -4.92 -36.06
C VAL A 15 13.62 -5.97 -35.57
N LEU A 16 13.53 -7.06 -36.32
CA LEU A 16 12.97 -8.33 -35.90
C LEU A 16 14.13 -9.14 -35.29
N LEU A 17 14.09 -9.46 -33.99
CA LEU A 17 14.94 -10.50 -33.43
C LEU A 17 14.04 -11.59 -32.82
N ALA A 18 14.02 -12.72 -33.51
CA ALA A 18 13.37 -13.93 -33.07
C ALA A 18 14.05 -14.48 -31.83
N VAL A 19 13.28 -14.82 -30.80
CA VAL A 19 13.69 -15.84 -29.82
C VAL A 19 12.52 -16.82 -29.66
N THR A 20 12.57 -17.85 -30.49
CA THR A 20 11.92 -19.13 -30.24
C THR A 20 12.47 -19.72 -28.94
N PHE A 21 11.65 -19.82 -27.90
CA PHE A 21 11.94 -20.73 -26.79
C PHE A 21 11.38 -22.11 -27.14
N ALA A 22 12.29 -22.99 -27.52
CA ALA A 22 12.08 -24.41 -27.59
C ALA A 22 11.61 -24.93 -26.22
N PHE A 23 10.60 -25.80 -26.24
CA PHE A 23 10.33 -26.71 -25.13
C PHE A 23 11.55 -27.62 -24.94
N GLY A 24 12.49 -27.18 -24.10
CA GLY A 24 13.57 -28.02 -23.62
C GLY A 24 12.99 -29.08 -22.70
N SER A 25 13.15 -30.34 -23.08
CA SER A 25 12.85 -31.50 -22.27
C SER A 25 13.65 -31.39 -20.96
N PHE A 26 13.00 -31.00 -19.86
CA PHE A 26 13.58 -31.20 -18.54
C PHE A 26 13.56 -32.70 -18.25
N GLN A 27 14.73 -33.32 -18.42
CA GLN A 27 14.96 -34.68 -17.94
C GLN A 27 14.85 -34.67 -16.41
N LEU A 28 13.77 -35.27 -15.90
CA LEU A 28 13.63 -35.59 -14.49
C LEU A 28 14.76 -36.57 -14.12
N HIS A 29 15.81 -36.09 -13.48
CA HIS A 29 16.71 -36.99 -12.77
C HIS A 29 16.02 -37.42 -11.47
N ALA A 30 15.31 -38.54 -11.54
CA ALA A 30 14.75 -39.20 -10.37
C ALA A 30 15.90 -39.74 -9.51
N ASN A 31 16.39 -38.92 -8.59
CA ASN A 31 17.16 -39.41 -7.46
C ASN A 31 16.16 -39.93 -6.42
N ALA A 32 15.72 -41.17 -6.58
CA ALA A 32 15.01 -41.89 -5.54
C ALA A 32 15.96 -42.07 -4.35
N ARG A 33 15.87 -41.15 -3.38
CA ARG A 33 16.38 -41.37 -2.03
C ARG A 33 15.19 -41.64 -1.12
N THR A 34 15.32 -42.75 -0.43
CA THR A 34 14.36 -43.45 0.42
C THR A 34 13.60 -42.50 1.35
N MET A 35 12.26 -42.57 1.29
CA MET A 35 11.38 -41.90 2.24
C MET A 35 11.43 -42.65 3.56
N ALA A 36 12.01 -42.02 4.58
CA ALA A 36 11.71 -42.30 5.97
C ALA A 36 11.17 -41.01 6.57
N ASP A 37 9.87 -41.04 6.88
CA ASP A 37 9.23 -40.38 8.02
C ASP A 37 9.76 -38.99 8.42
N VAL A 38 9.10 -37.93 7.95
CA VAL A 38 8.92 -36.69 8.73
C VAL A 38 7.58 -36.07 8.31
N ASP A 39 6.56 -36.28 9.13
CA ASP A 39 5.40 -35.39 9.22
C ASP A 39 5.89 -34.00 9.65
N GLY A 40 6.20 -33.16 8.66
CA GLY A 40 6.73 -31.81 8.85
C GLY A 40 5.85 -30.80 8.11
N GLU A 41 4.96 -30.17 8.85
CA GLU A 41 4.18 -28.99 8.45
C GLU A 41 5.08 -27.96 7.76
N VAL A 42 4.71 -27.55 6.54
CA VAL A 42 5.37 -26.46 5.82
C VAL A 42 5.11 -25.16 6.57
N THR A 43 5.97 -24.82 7.53
CA THR A 43 5.91 -23.54 8.24
C THR A 43 6.37 -22.42 7.31
N LYS A 44 5.39 -21.72 6.73
CA LYS A 44 5.58 -20.43 6.07
C LYS A 44 6.20 -19.50 7.11
N ALA A 45 7.37 -18.90 6.84
CA ALA A 45 8.01 -17.94 7.73
C ALA A 45 7.01 -16.80 8.05
N GLN A 46 6.38 -16.87 9.22
CA GLN A 46 5.41 -15.89 9.67
C GLN A 46 6.19 -14.66 10.11
N SER A 47 6.25 -13.64 9.24
CA SER A 47 6.77 -12.33 9.61
C SER A 47 6.05 -11.88 10.88
N ASN A 48 6.79 -11.50 11.92
CA ASN A 48 6.23 -11.19 13.23
C ASN A 48 5.47 -9.84 13.17
N THR A 49 4.25 -9.86 12.63
CA THR A 49 3.40 -8.68 12.44
C THR A 49 2.97 -8.03 13.75
N SER A 50 3.14 -8.71 14.90
CA SER A 50 2.90 -8.13 16.22
C SER A 50 3.73 -6.88 16.50
N ILE A 51 4.88 -6.71 15.82
CA ILE A 51 5.70 -5.50 15.93
C ILE A 51 4.95 -4.22 15.55
N LEU A 52 3.93 -4.31 14.68
CA LEU A 52 3.11 -3.17 14.28
C LEU A 52 2.09 -2.77 15.36
N VAL A 53 1.67 -3.68 16.23
CA VAL A 53 0.67 -3.41 17.27
C VAL A 53 1.24 -2.42 18.30
N GLY A 54 0.46 -1.41 18.64
CA GLY A 54 0.84 -0.35 19.58
C GLY A 54 0.48 1.05 19.09
N ASN A 55 0.98 2.05 19.82
CA ASN A 55 0.79 3.46 19.50
C ASN A 55 1.98 3.98 18.69
N TRP A 56 1.67 4.85 17.74
CA TRP A 56 2.60 5.45 16.82
C TRP A 56 2.27 6.93 16.67
N SER A 57 3.28 7.78 16.63
CA SER A 57 3.14 9.22 16.40
C SER A 57 3.90 9.63 15.15
N ASN A 58 3.30 10.48 14.31
CA ASN A 58 4.01 11.07 13.18
C ASN A 58 4.75 12.37 13.57
N GLN A 59 5.55 12.89 12.64
CA GLN A 59 6.32 14.13 12.80
C GLN A 59 5.47 15.39 13.03
N LEU A 60 4.16 15.32 12.81
CA LEU A 60 3.20 16.42 13.02
C LEU A 60 2.40 16.26 14.32
N GLY A 61 2.68 15.21 15.10
CA GLY A 61 1.97 14.91 16.35
C GLY A 61 0.66 14.16 16.16
N SER A 62 0.28 13.76 14.94
CA SER A 62 -0.87 12.87 14.73
C SER A 62 -0.57 11.48 15.30
N LYS A 63 -1.59 10.83 15.87
CA LYS A 63 -1.48 9.54 16.56
C LYS A 63 -2.20 8.45 15.78
N MET A 64 -1.56 7.30 15.69
CA MET A 64 -2.10 6.07 15.13
C MET A 64 -1.98 4.97 16.18
N THR A 65 -3.09 4.30 16.50
CA THR A 65 -3.08 3.13 17.36
C THR A 65 -3.47 1.92 16.54
N ILE A 66 -2.53 0.98 16.36
CA ILE A 66 -2.81 -0.32 15.72
C ILE A 66 -3.19 -1.28 16.83
N THR A 67 -4.44 -1.76 16.81
CA THR A 67 -4.99 -2.63 17.84
C THR A 67 -4.82 -4.11 17.51
N SER A 68 -4.86 -4.49 16.23
CA SER A 68 -4.62 -5.87 15.81
C SER A 68 -4.01 -5.97 14.43
N VAL A 69 -3.23 -7.05 14.23
CA VAL A 69 -2.78 -7.49 12.91
C VAL A 69 -3.02 -9.00 12.75
N GLU A 70 -4.03 -9.35 11.96
CA GLU A 70 -4.51 -10.73 11.80
C GLU A 70 -4.58 -11.10 10.33
N GLU A 71 -3.83 -12.12 9.90
CA GLU A 71 -3.77 -12.55 8.49
C GLU A 71 -3.43 -11.41 7.52
N GLY A 72 -2.59 -10.49 7.98
CA GLY A 72 -2.21 -9.28 7.27
C GLY A 72 -3.27 -8.18 7.25
N ASN A 73 -4.42 -8.32 7.91
CA ASN A 73 -5.38 -7.24 8.14
C ASN A 73 -4.85 -6.36 9.26
N VAL A 74 -4.83 -5.05 9.05
CA VAL A 74 -4.46 -4.06 10.07
C VAL A 74 -5.73 -3.36 10.51
N GLN A 75 -5.99 -3.33 11.81
CA GLN A 75 -7.11 -2.60 12.40
C GLN A 75 -6.60 -1.65 13.48
N GLY A 76 -7.29 -0.53 13.65
CA GLY A 76 -6.90 0.46 14.61
C GLY A 76 -7.69 1.75 14.53
N SER A 77 -7.05 2.81 14.99
CA SER A 77 -7.60 4.16 14.97
C SER A 77 -6.53 5.21 14.65
N TYR A 78 -6.99 6.37 14.24
CA TYR A 78 -6.17 7.52 13.89
C TYR A 78 -6.76 8.80 14.48
N GLU A 79 -5.93 9.63 15.07
CA GLU A 79 -6.28 10.96 15.55
C GLU A 79 -5.31 11.97 14.93
N THR A 80 -5.85 12.93 14.18
CA THR A 80 -5.01 13.92 13.51
C THR A 80 -4.75 15.12 14.41
N SER A 81 -3.49 15.56 14.46
CA SER A 81 -3.11 16.85 15.05
C SER A 81 -3.20 18.01 14.06
N VAL A 82 -3.43 17.71 12.78
CA VAL A 82 -3.50 18.70 11.69
C VAL A 82 -4.81 18.53 10.93
N SER A 83 -5.54 19.64 10.78
CA SER A 83 -6.78 19.68 10.01
C SER A 83 -6.86 21.04 9.32
N ALA A 84 -6.54 21.09 8.02
CA ALA A 84 -6.48 22.35 7.27
C ALA A 84 -7.82 23.12 7.31
N SER A 85 -8.95 22.40 7.35
CA SER A 85 -10.28 22.99 7.49
C SER A 85 -10.79 23.06 8.93
N GLY A 86 -10.06 22.52 9.90
CA GLY A 86 -10.54 22.31 11.27
C GLY A 86 -11.69 21.30 11.40
N CYS A 87 -12.03 20.60 10.32
CA CYS A 87 -13.17 19.67 10.30
C CYS A 87 -12.92 18.41 11.12
N ALA A 88 -11.76 17.75 10.93
CA ALA A 88 -11.46 16.48 11.59
C ALA A 88 -11.24 16.68 13.09
N LYS A 89 -12.12 16.10 13.92
CA LYS A 89 -12.08 16.13 15.38
C LYS A 89 -12.26 14.72 15.95
N GLY A 90 -11.49 14.43 17.01
CA GLY A 90 -11.51 13.14 17.69
C GLY A 90 -10.85 12.03 16.88
N THR A 91 -11.21 10.80 17.22
CA THR A 91 -10.60 9.59 16.70
C THR A 91 -11.41 9.02 15.52
N PHE A 92 -10.70 8.51 14.51
CA PHE A 92 -11.28 7.90 13.32
C PHE A 92 -10.85 6.43 13.20
N PRO A 93 -11.71 5.53 12.69
CA PRO A 93 -11.31 4.16 12.39
C PRO A 93 -10.20 4.12 11.33
N LEU A 94 -9.25 3.22 11.54
CA LEU A 94 -8.19 2.91 10.59
C LEU A 94 -8.26 1.43 10.23
N VAL A 95 -8.23 1.15 8.93
CA VAL A 95 -8.16 -0.22 8.40
C VAL A 95 -7.09 -0.31 7.33
N GLY A 96 -6.44 -1.46 7.21
CA GLY A 96 -5.31 -1.60 6.31
C GLY A 96 -4.91 -3.05 6.03
N ARG A 97 -3.81 -3.18 5.30
CA ARG A 97 -3.19 -4.45 4.96
C ARG A 97 -1.68 -4.37 5.14
N THR A 98 -1.06 -5.50 5.46
CA THR A 98 0.39 -5.64 5.53
C THR A 98 0.85 -6.96 4.94
N ASN A 99 2.01 -6.89 4.29
CA ASN A 99 2.89 -8.00 4.00
C ASN A 99 4.30 -7.47 4.30
N LEU A 100 4.66 -7.49 5.58
CA LEU A 100 5.85 -6.81 6.10
C LEU A 100 7.10 -7.07 5.22
N PRO A 101 7.94 -6.05 4.98
CA PRO A 101 7.89 -4.73 5.62
C PRO A 101 6.84 -3.78 5.01
N SER A 102 6.16 -4.15 3.92
CA SER A 102 5.20 -3.28 3.24
C SER A 102 3.84 -3.25 3.97
N LEU A 103 3.28 -2.04 4.13
CA LEU A 103 1.95 -1.85 4.69
C LEU A 103 1.25 -0.64 4.08
N GLY A 104 -0.07 -0.64 4.18
CA GLY A 104 -0.90 0.50 3.85
C GLY A 104 -2.18 0.50 4.66
N PHE A 105 -2.73 1.69 4.90
CA PHE A 105 -3.95 1.86 5.66
C PHE A 105 -4.74 3.07 5.15
N VAL A 106 -6.03 3.10 5.46
CA VAL A 106 -6.96 4.15 5.06
C VAL A 106 -7.73 4.66 6.25
N VAL A 107 -8.05 5.95 6.21
CA VAL A 107 -8.92 6.64 7.17
C VAL A 107 -9.96 7.43 6.38
N SER A 108 -11.24 7.13 6.62
CA SER A 108 -12.33 8.00 6.20
C SER A 108 -12.55 9.05 7.27
N TRP A 109 -12.55 10.33 6.91
CA TRP A 109 -12.69 11.44 7.85
C TRP A 109 -14.16 11.68 8.24
N THR A 110 -14.78 10.63 8.77
CA THR A 110 -16.15 10.61 9.28
C THR A 110 -16.21 9.83 10.58
N ASN A 111 -16.77 10.46 11.62
CA ASN A 111 -17.09 9.85 12.90
C ASN A 111 -18.32 10.59 13.49
N ASP A 112 -18.63 10.35 14.76
CA ASP A 112 -19.77 11.00 15.42
C ASP A 112 -19.60 12.51 15.58
N LEU A 113 -18.37 13.03 15.56
CA LEU A 113 -18.03 14.44 15.77
C LEU A 113 -17.81 15.22 14.47
N SER A 114 -17.50 14.53 13.36
CA SER A 114 -16.94 15.12 12.15
C SER A 114 -17.43 14.40 10.90
N LYS A 115 -17.74 15.17 9.85
CA LYS A 115 -18.08 14.66 8.51
C LYS A 115 -17.37 15.50 7.46
N CYS A 116 -16.15 15.10 7.08
CA CYS A 116 -15.24 15.94 6.29
C CYS A 116 -15.21 15.61 4.80
N SER A 117 -16.10 14.73 4.33
CA SER A 117 -16.23 14.33 2.90
C SER A 117 -14.87 14.07 2.22
N SER A 118 -13.99 13.36 2.92
CA SER A 118 -12.63 13.08 2.46
C SER A 118 -12.11 11.77 3.02
N VAL A 119 -11.11 11.22 2.35
CA VAL A 119 -10.41 9.99 2.73
C VAL A 119 -8.92 10.18 2.54
N THR A 120 -8.11 9.67 3.47
CA THR A 120 -6.66 9.58 3.28
C THR A 120 -6.23 8.12 3.24
N ALA A 121 -5.37 7.79 2.29
CA ALA A 121 -4.71 6.50 2.17
C ALA A 121 -3.19 6.68 2.33
N TRP A 122 -2.57 5.92 3.23
CA TRP A 122 -1.13 5.84 3.41
C TRP A 122 -0.63 4.52 2.83
N SER A 123 0.53 4.57 2.17
CA SER A 123 1.25 3.40 1.68
C SER A 123 2.74 3.57 1.96
N GLY A 124 3.38 2.51 2.44
CA GLY A 124 4.76 2.61 2.88
C GLY A 124 5.34 1.29 3.39
N GLN A 125 6.38 1.43 4.21
CA GLN A 125 7.11 0.30 4.74
C GLN A 125 7.65 0.57 6.15
N LEU A 126 7.72 -0.49 6.95
CA LEU A 126 8.45 -0.52 8.21
C LEU A 126 9.96 -0.60 7.90
N GLN A 127 10.70 0.45 8.27
CA GLN A 127 12.15 0.53 8.19
C GLN A 127 12.72 0.72 9.58
N LYS A 128 13.48 -0.28 10.07
CA LYS A 128 13.94 -0.33 11.48
C LYS A 128 12.72 -0.20 12.41
N ASP A 129 12.61 0.88 13.16
CA ASP A 129 11.53 1.15 14.12
C ASP A 129 10.59 2.28 13.66
N GLN A 130 10.57 2.58 12.35
CA GLN A 130 9.75 3.64 11.77
C GLN A 130 8.88 3.12 10.62
N ILE A 131 7.65 3.62 10.53
CA ILE A 131 6.78 3.40 9.38
C ILE A 131 6.88 4.64 8.49
N VAL A 132 7.55 4.51 7.35
CA VAL A 132 7.75 5.59 6.38
C VAL A 132 6.72 5.46 5.28
N THR A 133 5.91 6.51 5.09
CA THR A 133 4.75 6.46 4.18
C THR A 133 4.69 7.66 3.24
N THR A 134 4.10 7.42 2.07
CA THR A 134 3.48 8.48 1.25
C THR A 134 1.97 8.35 1.41
N TRP A 135 1.26 9.47 1.43
CA TRP A 135 -0.19 9.48 1.53
C TRP A 135 -0.85 10.29 0.42
N LEU A 136 -2.09 9.90 0.12
CA LEU A 136 -3.01 10.60 -0.76
C LEU A 136 -4.26 10.98 0.05
N LEU A 137 -4.54 12.28 0.17
CA LEU A 137 -5.80 12.80 0.70
C LEU A 137 -6.68 13.20 -0.47
N THR A 138 -7.81 12.53 -0.64
CA THR A 138 -8.83 12.91 -1.63
C THR A 138 -10.01 13.54 -0.90
N ALA A 139 -10.30 14.79 -1.23
CA ALA A 139 -11.43 15.54 -0.68
C ALA A 139 -12.48 15.83 -1.75
N GLN A 140 -13.74 15.88 -1.33
CA GLN A 140 -14.84 16.26 -2.20
C GLN A 140 -14.61 17.65 -2.79
N THR A 141 -14.78 17.76 -4.11
CA THR A 141 -14.73 19.02 -4.84
C THR A 141 -15.93 19.11 -5.79
N VAL A 142 -16.19 20.31 -6.30
CA VAL A 142 -17.09 20.48 -7.45
C VAL A 142 -16.40 19.97 -8.73
N ALA A 143 -17.19 19.55 -9.72
CA ALA A 143 -16.68 18.92 -10.94
C ALA A 143 -15.59 19.73 -11.66
N SER A 144 -15.72 21.06 -11.73
CA SER A 144 -14.74 21.95 -12.35
C SER A 144 -13.38 21.98 -11.63
N ASN A 145 -13.33 21.54 -10.37
CA ASN A 145 -12.13 21.49 -9.53
C ASN A 145 -11.64 20.06 -9.25
N ASN A 146 -12.17 19.05 -9.96
CA ASN A 146 -11.79 17.66 -9.70
C ASN A 146 -10.29 17.40 -9.90
N TRP A 147 -9.64 18.17 -10.76
CA TRP A 147 -8.19 18.12 -11.04
C TRP A 147 -7.31 18.36 -9.81
N ARG A 148 -7.84 19.02 -8.76
CA ARG A 148 -7.14 19.32 -7.50
C ARG A 148 -7.75 18.61 -6.29
N SER A 149 -8.56 17.57 -6.51
CA SER A 149 -9.25 16.85 -5.43
C SER A 149 -8.29 16.04 -4.54
N THR A 150 -7.12 15.66 -5.07
CA THR A 150 -6.12 14.85 -4.37
C THR A 150 -4.87 15.66 -4.02
N THR A 151 -4.46 15.58 -2.77
CA THR A 151 -3.16 16.08 -2.28
C THR A 151 -2.26 14.91 -1.93
N VAL A 152 -0.95 15.05 -2.15
CA VAL A 152 0.07 14.03 -1.82
C VAL A 152 1.09 14.62 -0.85
N ASN A 153 1.52 13.83 0.12
CA ASN A 153 2.66 14.17 0.98
C ASN A 153 3.22 12.90 1.65
N GLN A 154 4.09 13.06 2.64
CA GLN A 154 4.71 11.98 3.40
C GLN A 154 4.47 12.12 4.90
N ASP A 155 4.38 10.99 5.59
CA ASP A 155 4.41 10.89 7.04
C ASP A 155 5.40 9.80 7.47
N VAL A 156 6.15 10.08 8.53
CA VAL A 156 7.02 9.13 9.20
C VAL A 156 6.49 8.92 10.61
N PHE A 157 6.06 7.70 10.90
CA PHE A 157 5.57 7.32 12.22
C PHE A 157 6.67 6.63 13.02
N THR A 158 6.87 7.07 14.26
CA THR A 158 7.71 6.41 15.26
C THR A 158 6.82 5.74 16.29
N LYS A 159 7.24 4.56 16.78
CA LYS A 159 6.52 3.89 17.86
C LYS A 159 6.66 4.70 19.15
N ASP A 160 5.57 4.87 19.87
CA ASP A 160 5.60 5.50 21.19
C ASP A 160 6.29 4.55 22.18
N ASN A 161 7.01 5.11 23.16
CA ASN A 161 7.68 4.34 24.22
C ASN A 161 6.71 3.76 25.25
#